data_AF-A0A7Z7W2C9-F1
#
_entry.id   AF-A0A7Z7W2C9-F1
#
_cell.length_a   1.000
_cell.length_b   1.000
_cell.length_c   1.000
_cell.angle_alpha   90.00
_cell.angle_beta   90.00
_cell.angle_gamma   90.00
#
_symmetry.space_group_name_H-M   'P 1'
#
loop_
_entity.id
_entity.type
_entity.pdbx_description
1 polymer ?
#
loop_
_entity_poly.entity_id
_entity_poly.type
_entity_poly.pdbx_seq_one_letter_code
_entity_poly.pdbx_strand_id
1 'polypeptide(L)'
;MKLKSFVTATLALGLLSTVGAALPSHEASADSNNGYKEMTMDGYHTVPYTISVDGITALHRTYFVFPENKKVLYQEIDSKVKNQLASQRGVTTEKINNAQTATYTLTLNDGNKKVVNLKKNDDAKNSIDPSTIKQIQIVVK
;
A
#
# COMPACT_ATOMS: atom_id res chain seq x y z
N MET A 1 52.97 1.07 29.95
CA MET A 1 51.87 1.03 28.95
C MET A 1 50.57 1.42 29.67
N LYS A 2 49.87 2.47 29.19
CA LYS A 2 48.68 3.03 29.84
C LYS A 2 47.44 2.81 28.96
N LEU A 3 46.35 2.33 29.56
CA LEU A 3 45.08 2.02 28.89
C LEU A 3 44.41 3.29 28.34
N LYS A 4 43.80 3.17 27.15
CA LYS A 4 43.00 4.21 26.51
C LYS A 4 41.60 4.24 27.13
N SER A 5 41.15 5.45 27.48
CA SER A 5 39.86 5.72 28.12
C SER A 5 38.70 5.61 27.12
N PHE A 6 37.58 5.04 27.55
CA PHE A 6 36.29 5.08 26.86
C PHE A 6 35.51 6.32 27.33
N VAL A 7 34.99 7.13 26.41
CA VAL A 7 34.14 8.28 26.73
C VAL A 7 32.68 7.85 26.61
N THR A 8 31.98 7.83 27.74
CA THR A 8 30.52 7.66 27.82
C THR A 8 29.86 9.02 27.60
N ALA A 9 29.01 9.14 26.57
CA ALA A 9 28.18 10.32 26.35
C ALA A 9 26.79 10.11 26.97
N THR A 10 26.45 10.91 27.97
CA THR A 10 25.11 10.98 28.57
C THR A 10 24.34 12.12 27.90
N LEU A 11 23.23 11.81 27.23
CA LEU A 11 22.31 12.81 26.70
C LEU A 11 21.35 13.27 27.81
N ALA A 12 21.44 14.53 28.22
CA ALA A 12 20.49 15.15 29.13
C ALA A 12 19.32 15.76 28.33
N LEU A 13 18.08 15.31 28.59
CA LEU A 13 16.86 15.99 28.13
C LEU A 13 16.50 17.08 29.14
N GLY A 14 16.74 18.34 28.77
CA GLY A 14 16.29 19.50 29.54
C GLY A 14 14.77 19.67 29.44
N LEU A 15 14.10 19.78 30.60
CA LEU A 15 12.70 20.18 30.68
C LEU A 15 12.63 21.72 30.62
N LEU A 16 11.98 22.25 29.59
CA LEU A 16 11.59 23.66 29.52
C LEU A 16 10.34 23.88 30.38
N SER A 17 10.47 24.68 31.44
CA SER A 17 9.32 25.25 32.15
C SER A 17 9.29 26.75 31.84
N THR A 18 8.26 27.20 31.14
CA THR A 18 8.01 28.63 30.89
C THR A 18 6.59 28.97 31.32
N VAL A 19 6.49 29.82 32.33
CA VAL A 19 5.24 30.42 32.82
C VAL A 19 4.84 31.59 31.91
N GLY A 20 3.54 31.77 31.70
CA GLY A 20 2.96 32.41 30.52
C GLY A 20 3.02 33.94 30.40
N ALA A 21 2.83 34.37 29.16
CA ALA A 21 2.27 35.66 28.78
C ALA A 21 1.39 35.44 27.54
N ALA A 22 0.19 36.01 27.57
CA ALA A 22 -0.90 35.78 26.63
C ALA A 22 -0.53 36.07 25.16
N LEU A 23 -0.86 35.13 24.27
CA LEU A 23 -0.87 35.30 22.83
C LEU A 23 -2.30 35.02 22.33
N PRO A 24 -2.78 35.76 21.32
CA PRO A 24 -4.14 35.64 20.82
C PRO A 24 -4.40 34.20 20.36
N SER A 25 -5.58 33.68 20.72
CA SER A 25 -6.12 32.41 20.28
C SER A 25 -6.21 32.36 18.76
N HIS A 26 -5.12 31.95 18.13
CA HIS A 26 -5.17 31.07 16.97
C HIS A 26 -4.78 29.70 17.48
N GLU A 27 -5.79 29.00 17.99
CA GLU A 27 -5.74 27.57 18.14
C GLU A 27 -5.50 27.01 16.74
N ALA A 28 -4.23 26.76 16.42
CA ALA A 28 -3.90 25.71 15.48
C ALA A 28 -4.32 24.41 16.17
N SER A 29 -5.62 24.11 16.10
CA SER A 29 -6.09 22.75 16.22
C SER A 29 -5.35 21.99 15.14
N ALA A 30 -4.27 21.31 15.53
CA ALA A 30 -3.76 20.19 14.77
C ALA A 30 -4.85 19.13 14.83
N ASP A 31 -5.90 19.34 14.03
CA ASP A 31 -6.87 18.36 13.69
C ASP A 31 -6.09 17.30 12.92
N SER A 32 -5.57 16.32 13.66
CA SER A 32 -5.00 15.10 13.11
C SER A 32 -6.14 14.23 12.56
N ASN A 33 -7.04 14.81 11.79
CA ASN A 33 -7.89 14.11 10.87
C ASN A 33 -7.22 14.11 9.50
N ASN A 34 -6.05 13.46 9.45
CA ASN A 34 -5.62 12.81 8.22
C ASN A 34 -6.27 11.42 8.14
N GLY A 35 -7.52 11.31 8.58
CA GLY A 35 -8.47 10.40 7.99
C GLY A 35 -8.71 10.90 6.58
N TYR A 36 -7.83 10.52 5.65
CA TYR A 36 -8.21 10.45 4.25
C TYR A 36 -9.45 9.57 4.23
N LYS A 37 -10.62 10.23 4.22
CA LYS A 37 -11.89 9.62 3.91
C LYS A 37 -11.63 8.78 2.68
N GLU A 38 -12.10 7.53 2.69
CA GLU A 38 -12.31 6.79 1.46
C GLU A 38 -12.87 7.79 0.46
N MET A 39 -12.13 8.01 -0.62
CA MET A 39 -12.54 8.97 -1.63
C MET A 39 -13.67 8.28 -2.38
N THR A 40 -14.88 8.31 -1.80
CA THR A 40 -16.12 7.93 -2.46
C THR A 40 -16.39 9.02 -3.49
N MET A 41 -15.67 8.94 -4.60
CA MET A 41 -16.08 9.56 -5.84
C MET A 41 -17.36 8.81 -6.21
N ASP A 42 -18.52 9.46 -6.13
CA ASP A 42 -19.84 8.86 -6.39
C ASP A 42 -19.76 7.85 -7.56
N GLY A 43 -19.99 6.56 -7.27
CA GLY A 43 -19.92 5.48 -8.26
C GLY A 43 -18.59 4.73 -8.39
N TYR A 44 -17.60 4.94 -7.51
CA TYR A 44 -16.33 4.21 -7.51
C TYR A 44 -15.93 3.62 -6.15
N HIS A 45 -15.41 2.39 -6.18
CA HIS A 45 -14.84 1.68 -5.04
C HIS A 45 -13.32 1.68 -5.10
N THR A 46 -12.65 2.07 -4.01
CA THR A 46 -11.19 2.09 -3.93
C THR A 46 -10.64 0.91 -3.13
N VAL A 47 -9.70 0.17 -3.69
CA VAL A 47 -9.04 -0.97 -3.04
C VAL A 47 -7.56 -0.68 -2.83
N PRO A 48 -7.04 -0.69 -1.58
CA PRO A 48 -5.61 -0.50 -1.35
C PRO A 48 -4.81 -1.68 -1.91
N TYR A 49 -3.63 -1.39 -2.46
CA TYR A 49 -2.69 -2.42 -2.90
C TYR A 49 -1.25 -2.14 -2.51
N THR A 50 -0.44 -3.19 -2.54
CA THR A 50 1.01 -3.15 -2.34
C THR A 50 1.72 -3.89 -3.47
N ILE A 51 2.92 -3.43 -3.83
CA ILE A 51 3.80 -4.09 -4.80
C ILE A 51 5.12 -4.42 -4.13
N SER A 52 5.46 -5.71 -4.11
CA SER A 52 6.75 -6.24 -3.70
C SER A 52 7.47 -6.87 -4.90
N VAL A 53 8.64 -6.35 -5.24
CA VAL A 53 9.49 -6.90 -6.30
C VAL A 53 10.83 -7.25 -5.67
N ASP A 54 11.25 -8.52 -5.77
CA ASP A 54 12.51 -9.00 -5.23
C ASP A 54 12.68 -8.68 -3.71
N GLY A 55 11.56 -8.66 -2.97
CA GLY A 55 11.50 -8.34 -1.54
C GLY A 55 11.42 -6.84 -1.21
N ILE A 56 11.54 -5.95 -2.21
CA ILE A 56 11.46 -4.50 -2.02
C ILE A 56 10.00 -4.04 -2.18
N THR A 57 9.43 -3.49 -1.11
CA THR A 57 8.02 -3.07 -1.06
C THR A 57 7.89 -1.55 -0.98
N ALA A 58 6.91 -0.97 -1.69
CA ALA A 58 6.63 0.46 -1.61
C ALA A 58 6.06 0.83 -0.23
N LEU A 59 6.52 1.93 0.34
CA LEU A 59 6.02 2.43 1.64
C LEU A 59 4.82 3.40 1.49
N HIS A 60 4.54 3.90 0.29
CA HIS A 60 3.41 4.80 0.06
C HIS A 60 2.11 4.00 -0.18
N ARG A 61 0.98 4.52 0.32
CA ARG A 61 -0.33 3.91 0.10
C ARG A 61 -0.77 4.12 -1.36
N THR A 62 -1.15 3.05 -2.02
CA THR A 62 -1.68 3.07 -3.39
C THR A 62 -3.03 2.40 -3.46
N TYR A 63 -3.89 2.87 -4.36
CA TYR A 63 -5.27 2.40 -4.49
C TYR A 63 -5.60 2.09 -5.95
N PHE A 64 -6.28 0.98 -6.17
CA PHE A 64 -6.99 0.72 -7.41
C PHE A 64 -8.39 1.30 -7.31
N VAL A 65 -8.83 1.95 -8.38
CA VAL A 65 -10.20 2.44 -8.51
C VAL A 65 -10.98 1.48 -9.42
N PHE A 66 -12.12 1.04 -8.93
CA PHE A 66 -13.06 0.14 -9.60
C PHE A 66 -14.45 0.78 -9.66
N PRO A 67 -15.27 0.43 -10.66
CA PRO A 67 -16.66 0.87 -10.69
C PRO A 67 -17.44 0.25 -9.52
N GLU A 68 -18.29 1.06 -8.87
CA GLU A 68 -19.21 0.58 -7.85
C GLU A 68 -20.38 -0.18 -8.48
N ASN A 69 -20.97 -1.12 -7.75
CA ASN A 69 -22.16 -1.89 -8.15
C ASN A 69 -21.99 -2.69 -9.47
N LYS A 70 -20.75 -2.93 -9.90
CA LYS A 70 -20.43 -3.72 -11.10
C LYS A 70 -19.35 -4.74 -10.80
N LYS A 71 -19.61 -5.99 -11.19
CA LYS A 71 -18.58 -7.03 -11.18
C LYS A 71 -17.56 -6.73 -12.27
N VAL A 72 -16.29 -6.96 -11.97
CA VAL A 72 -15.17 -6.81 -12.90
C VAL A 72 -14.59 -8.18 -13.22
N LEU A 73 -14.07 -8.34 -14.43
CA LEU A 73 -13.36 -9.57 -14.79
C LEU A 73 -11.99 -9.62 -14.14
N TYR A 74 -11.52 -10.82 -13.80
CA TYR A 74 -10.14 -11.00 -13.34
C TYR A 74 -9.13 -10.53 -14.40
N GLN A 75 -9.45 -10.63 -15.69
CA GLN A 75 -8.65 -10.06 -16.79
C GLN A 75 -8.45 -8.54 -16.69
N GLU A 76 -9.45 -7.80 -16.20
CA GLU A 76 -9.34 -6.35 -15.99
C GLU A 76 -8.43 -6.03 -14.79
N ILE A 77 -8.54 -6.83 -13.73
CA ILE A 77 -7.64 -6.75 -12.57
C ILE A 77 -6.21 -7.07 -12.99
N ASP A 78 -5.99 -8.13 -13.77
CA ASP A 78 -4.68 -8.50 -14.34
C ASP A 78 -4.04 -7.33 -15.09
N SER A 79 -4.82 -6.69 -15.96
CA SER A 79 -4.35 -5.58 -16.79
C SER A 79 -3.94 -4.39 -15.92
N LYS A 80 -4.75 -4.04 -14.91
CA LYS A 80 -4.41 -3.01 -13.93
C LYS A 80 -3.15 -3.36 -13.14
N VAL A 81 -3.02 -4.58 -12.64
CA VAL A 81 -1.84 -5.05 -11.89
C VAL A 81 -0.58 -4.99 -12.75
N LYS A 82 -0.62 -5.49 -13.98
CA LYS A 82 0.52 -5.45 -14.93
C LYS A 82 0.92 -4.02 -15.27
N ASN A 83 -0.05 -3.13 -15.49
CA ASN A 83 0.23 -1.72 -15.73
C ASN A 83 0.91 -1.04 -14.54
N GLN A 84 0.49 -1.31 -13.30
CA GLN A 84 1.15 -0.73 -12.12
C GLN A 84 2.54 -1.32 -11.87
N LEU A 85 2.72 -2.61 -12.13
CA LEU A 85 4.04 -3.26 -12.11
C LEU A 85 5.02 -2.59 -13.10
N ALA A 86 4.57 -2.32 -14.33
CA ALA A 86 5.37 -1.63 -15.32
C ALA A 86 5.63 -0.16 -14.92
N SER A 87 4.59 0.58 -14.54
CA SER A 87 4.67 2.01 -14.26
C SER A 87 5.47 2.35 -12.99
N GLN A 88 5.31 1.59 -11.91
CA GLN A 88 5.93 1.89 -10.63
C GLN A 88 7.27 1.18 -10.41
N ARG A 89 7.48 0.03 -11.05
CA ARG A 89 8.63 -0.84 -10.82
C ARG A 89 9.40 -1.22 -12.08
N GLY A 90 8.97 -0.79 -13.27
CA GLY A 90 9.63 -1.16 -14.53
C GLY A 90 9.57 -2.66 -14.83
N VAL A 91 8.62 -3.39 -14.22
CA VAL A 91 8.49 -4.84 -14.42
C VAL A 91 7.78 -5.11 -15.74
N THR A 92 8.51 -5.67 -16.70
CA THR A 92 8.00 -6.02 -18.03
C THR A 92 7.30 -7.38 -18.02
N THR A 93 6.52 -7.65 -19.08
CA THR A 93 5.93 -8.99 -19.32
C THR A 93 6.98 -10.08 -19.35
N GLU A 94 8.16 -9.82 -19.91
CA GLU A 94 9.28 -10.76 -19.93
C GLU A 94 9.76 -11.07 -18.51
N LYS A 95 9.96 -10.05 -17.66
CA LYS A 95 10.35 -10.26 -16.26
C LYS A 95 9.29 -11.05 -15.48
N ILE A 96 8.00 -10.81 -15.75
CA ILE A 96 6.90 -11.61 -15.16
C ILE A 96 6.98 -13.09 -15.57
N ASN A 97 7.22 -13.36 -16.85
CA ASN A 97 7.29 -14.72 -17.38
C ASN A 97 8.54 -15.48 -16.88
N ASN A 98 9.65 -14.77 -16.68
CA ASN A 98 10.90 -15.34 -16.20
C ASN A 98 11.00 -15.40 -14.67
N ALA A 99 10.14 -14.71 -13.93
CA ALA A 99 10.06 -14.74 -12.48
C ALA A 99 9.76 -16.16 -11.94
N GLN A 100 10.38 -16.50 -10.80
CA GLN A 100 10.07 -17.71 -10.04
C GLN A 100 8.62 -17.67 -9.54
N THR A 101 8.15 -16.50 -9.10
CA THR A 101 6.79 -16.26 -8.66
C THR A 101 6.33 -14.89 -9.15
N ALA A 102 5.19 -14.84 -9.83
CA ALA A 102 4.52 -13.60 -10.19
C ALA A 102 3.02 -13.76 -9.94
N THR A 103 2.55 -13.24 -8.82
CA THR A 103 1.16 -13.40 -8.39
C THR A 103 0.60 -12.11 -7.81
N TYR A 104 -0.72 -12.02 -7.77
CA TYR A 104 -1.40 -11.12 -6.86
C TYR A 104 -2.39 -11.88 -5.99
N THR A 105 -2.48 -11.46 -4.73
CA THR A 105 -3.38 -12.05 -3.74
C THR A 105 -4.47 -11.04 -3.41
N LEU A 106 -5.71 -11.41 -3.67
CA LEU A 106 -6.88 -10.69 -3.18
C LEU A 106 -7.17 -11.17 -1.77
N THR A 107 -7.20 -10.26 -0.80
CA THR A 107 -7.79 -10.53 0.51
C THR A 107 -9.18 -9.96 0.52
N LEU A 108 -10.18 -10.79 0.77
CA LEU A 108 -11.58 -10.41 0.80
C LEU A 108 -11.99 -9.88 2.18
N ASN A 109 -13.12 -9.19 2.25
CA ASN A 109 -13.65 -8.61 3.49
C ASN A 109 -13.98 -9.68 4.55
N ASP A 110 -14.34 -10.89 4.13
CA ASP A 110 -14.59 -12.06 4.97
C ASP A 110 -13.30 -12.75 5.46
N GLY A 111 -12.12 -12.28 5.02
CA GLY A 111 -10.81 -12.85 5.36
C GLY A 111 -10.31 -13.93 4.39
N ASN A 112 -11.14 -14.39 3.44
CA ASN A 112 -10.72 -15.35 2.43
C ASN A 112 -9.65 -14.75 1.51
N LYS A 113 -8.78 -15.61 0.98
CA LYS A 113 -7.69 -15.21 0.10
C LYS A 113 -7.78 -15.94 -1.23
N LYS A 114 -7.68 -15.18 -2.33
CA LYS A 114 -7.57 -15.72 -3.68
C LYS A 114 -6.22 -15.32 -4.25
N VAL A 115 -5.39 -16.31 -4.54
CA VAL A 115 -4.10 -16.11 -5.21
C VAL A 115 -4.31 -16.31 -6.70
N VAL A 116 -3.87 -15.34 -7.50
CA VAL A 116 -3.95 -15.38 -8.96
C VAL A 116 -2.55 -15.27 -9.54
N ASN A 117 -2.26 -16.14 -10.51
CA ASN A 117 -0.96 -16.19 -11.17
C ASN A 117 -0.94 -15.27 -12.39
N LEU A 118 0.01 -14.33 -12.43
CA LEU A 118 0.15 -13.34 -13.50
C LEU A 118 0.71 -13.92 -14.80
N LYS A 119 1.41 -15.07 -14.71
CA LYS A 119 1.96 -15.82 -15.84
C LYS A 119 0.84 -16.59 -16.56
N LYS A 120 -0.10 -17.14 -15.79
CA LYS A 120 -1.26 -17.87 -16.30
C LYS A 120 -2.44 -17.71 -15.35
N ASN A 121 -3.45 -16.98 -15.80
CA ASN A 121 -4.68 -16.77 -15.03
C ASN A 121 -5.81 -17.66 -15.59
N ASP A 122 -6.03 -18.81 -14.96
CA ASP A 122 -7.12 -19.71 -15.33
C ASP A 122 -8.52 -19.12 -15.00
N ASP A 123 -8.58 -18.13 -14.10
CA ASP A 123 -9.80 -17.43 -13.68
C ASP A 123 -10.07 -16.16 -14.51
N ALA A 124 -9.33 -15.86 -15.58
CA ALA A 124 -9.41 -14.57 -16.29
C ALA A 124 -10.82 -14.16 -16.74
N LYS A 125 -11.65 -15.16 -17.11
CA LYS A 125 -13.06 -14.97 -17.54
C LYS A 125 -14.05 -14.93 -16.39
N ASN A 126 -13.63 -15.28 -15.18
CA ASN A 126 -14.47 -15.17 -13.99
C ASN A 126 -14.59 -13.70 -13.59
N SER A 127 -15.67 -13.38 -12.87
CA SER A 127 -15.93 -12.03 -12.37
C SER A 127 -15.96 -12.00 -10.85
N ILE A 128 -15.58 -10.86 -10.29
CA ILE A 128 -15.61 -10.59 -8.85
C ILE A 128 -16.22 -9.21 -8.62
N ASP A 129 -16.95 -9.06 -7.51
CA ASP A 129 -17.40 -7.76 -7.04
C ASP A 129 -16.23 -7.05 -6.32
N PRO A 130 -15.72 -5.91 -6.84
CA PRO A 130 -14.63 -5.16 -6.22
C PRO A 130 -14.90 -4.77 -4.77
N SER A 131 -16.18 -4.57 -4.41
CA SER A 131 -16.63 -4.18 -3.09
C SER A 131 -16.35 -5.25 -2.02
N THR A 132 -16.13 -6.50 -2.45
CA THR A 132 -15.77 -7.62 -1.57
C THR A 132 -14.26 -7.69 -1.30
N ILE A 133 -13.46 -6.90 -2.01
CA ILE A 133 -12.00 -6.95 -1.93
C ILE A 133 -11.51 -5.92 -0.93
N LYS A 134 -10.87 -6.41 0.15
CA LYS A 134 -10.28 -5.58 1.20
C LYS A 134 -8.95 -4.97 0.78
N GLN A 135 -8.10 -5.76 0.13
CA GLN A 135 -6.77 -5.34 -0.31
C GLN A 135 -6.20 -6.27 -1.38
N ILE A 136 -5.23 -5.77 -2.15
CA ILE A 136 -4.48 -6.53 -3.16
C ILE A 136 -2.99 -6.51 -2.83
N GLN A 137 -2.37 -7.68 -2.74
CA GLN A 137 -0.91 -7.80 -2.57
C GLN A 137 -0.29 -8.37 -3.84
N ILE A 138 0.59 -7.61 -4.49
CA ILE A 138 1.26 -8.00 -5.72
C ILE A 138 2.70 -8.40 -5.38
N VAL A 139 3.14 -9.58 -5.82
CA VAL A 139 4.47 -10.12 -5.54
C VAL A 139 5.10 -10.65 -6.82
N VAL A 140 6.31 -10.16 -7.12
CA VAL A 140 7.17 -10.68 -8.19
C VAL A 140 8.55 -11.00 -7.62
N LYS A 141 9.03 -12.23 -7.83
CA LYS A 141 10.32 -12.74 -7.36
C LYS A 141 10.90 -13.73 -8.36
#